data_AF-A0A5C7XIF5-F1
#
_entry.id   AF-A0A5C7XIF5-F1
#
_cell.length_a   1.000
_cell.length_b   1.000
_cell.length_c   1.000
_cell.angle_alpha   90.00
_cell.angle_beta   90.00
_cell.angle_gamma   90.00
#
_symmetry.space_group_name_H-M   'P 1'
#
loop_
_entity.id
_entity.type
_entity.pdbx_description
1 polymer ?
#
loop_
_entity_poly.entity_id
_entity_poly.type
_entity_poly.pdbx_seq_one_letter_code
_entity_poly.pdbx_strand_id
1 'polypeptide(L)'
;MRWDAMRIPNMLFCRAVLIENGQEAFAVTIARESPFRPKRGLRAETGTLDGNPLQWYRGEVATEPNVQIRETLIELEDDRVVHIFLRAPDADTLVGRLKLAESIRLGGLP
;
A
#
# COMPACT_ATOMS: atom_id res chain seq x y z
N MET A 1 1.20 -3.91 14.74
CA MET A 1 1.10 -2.59 14.08
C MET A 1 -0.04 -1.81 14.69
N ARG A 2 -0.01 -0.48 14.57
CA ARG A 2 -1.08 0.45 14.96
C ARG A 2 -1.50 1.25 13.72
N TRP A 3 -2.77 1.57 13.63
CA TRP A 3 -3.30 2.42 12.55
C TRP A 3 -3.35 3.88 12.98
N ASP A 4 -2.85 4.77 12.11
CA ASP A 4 -3.12 6.20 12.15
C ASP A 4 -4.04 6.55 10.98
N ALA A 5 -5.26 6.97 11.28
CA ALA A 5 -6.28 7.28 10.29
C ALA A 5 -6.56 8.79 10.23
N MET A 6 -6.63 9.33 9.02
CA MET A 6 -6.99 10.71 8.75
C MET A 6 -8.08 10.75 7.69
N ARG A 7 -9.20 11.39 8.01
CA ARG A 7 -10.28 11.62 7.05
C ARG A 7 -10.05 12.96 6.36
N ILE A 8 -9.98 12.92 5.04
CA ILE A 8 -9.82 14.06 4.15
C ILE A 8 -11.11 14.12 3.30
N PRO A 9 -11.54 15.29 2.77
CA PRO A 9 -12.66 15.31 1.83
C PRO A 9 -12.48 14.27 0.72
N ASN A 10 -13.48 13.38 0.57
CA ASN A 10 -13.53 12.30 -0.42
C ASN A 10 -12.44 11.21 -0.32
N MET A 11 -11.66 11.17 0.76
CA MET A 11 -10.59 10.18 0.93
C MET A 11 -10.36 9.82 2.40
N LEU A 12 -10.21 8.52 2.68
CA LEU A 12 -9.64 8.04 3.93
C LEU A 12 -8.16 7.73 3.71
N PHE A 13 -7.29 8.27 4.56
CA PHE A 13 -5.86 7.98 4.55
C PHE A 13 -5.47 7.25 5.84
N CYS A 14 -4.96 6.03 5.71
CA CYS A 14 -4.56 5.17 6.82
C CYS A 14 -3.08 4.83 6.70
N ARG A 15 -2.34 4.99 7.79
CA ARG A 15 -0.93 4.58 7.89
C ARG A 15 -0.83 3.41 8.85
N ALA A 16 -0.19 2.33 8.41
CA ALA A 16 0.17 1.20 9.27
C ALA A 16 1.54 1.49 9.88
N VAL A 17 1.58 1.75 11.18
CA VAL A 17 2.80 2.10 11.92
C VAL A 17 3.27 0.92 12.75
N LEU A 18 4.55 0.59 12.64
CA LEU A 18 5.21 -0.42 13.46
C LEU A 18 5.29 0.07 14.91
N ILE A 19 4.85 -0.75 15.86
CA ILE A 19 4.83 -0.38 17.28
C ILE A 19 6.25 -0.31 17.85
N GLU A 20 7.16 -1.14 17.32
CA GLU A 20 8.53 -1.28 17.84
C GLU A 20 9.40 -0.05 17.63
N ASN A 21 9.24 0.65 16.49
CA ASN A 21 10.13 1.74 16.09
C ASN A 21 9.40 2.98 15.54
N GLY A 22 8.07 2.97 15.52
CA GLY A 22 7.25 4.08 15.02
C GLY A 22 7.35 4.32 13.52
N GLN A 23 8.04 3.47 12.77
CA GLN A 23 8.14 3.61 11.31
C GLN A 23 6.84 3.20 10.63
N GLU A 24 6.49 3.90 9.56
CA GLU A 24 5.43 3.47 8.66
C GLU A 24 5.87 2.20 7.92
N ALA A 25 5.09 1.13 8.03
CA ALA A 25 5.26 -0.08 7.24
C ALA A 25 4.71 0.12 5.83
N PHE A 26 3.49 0.65 5.73
CA PHE A 26 2.80 0.98 4.49
C PHE A 26 1.65 1.94 4.79
N ALA A 27 1.08 2.51 3.75
CA ALA A 27 -0.09 3.36 3.85
C ALA A 27 -1.14 2.96 2.81
N VAL A 28 -2.38 3.34 3.10
CA VAL A 28 -3.58 2.98 2.37
C VAL A 28 -4.41 4.23 2.16
N THR A 29 -4.82 4.51 0.93
CA THR A 29 -5.89 5.47 0.66
C THR A 29 -7.13 4.75 0.16
N ILE A 30 -8.29 5.16 0.64
CA ILE A 30 -9.60 4.72 0.13
C ILE A 30 -10.33 5.94 -0.41
N ALA A 31 -10.61 5.95 -1.70
CA ALA A 31 -11.28 7.06 -2.40
C ALA A 31 -12.05 6.53 -3.61
N ARG A 32 -12.83 7.37 -4.31
CA ARG A 32 -13.46 6.98 -5.59
C ARG A 32 -12.46 6.89 -6.74
N GLU A 33 -11.36 7.62 -6.63
CA GLU A 33 -10.31 7.66 -7.64
C GLU A 33 -8.94 7.64 -6.96
N SER A 34 -7.97 7.02 -7.62
CA SER A 34 -6.55 7.12 -7.25
C SER A 34 -5.81 7.89 -8.35
N PRO A 35 -4.75 8.66 -8.08
CA PRO A 35 -3.86 9.19 -9.11
C PRO A 35 -2.91 8.13 -9.67
N PHE A 36 -2.67 7.04 -8.92
CA PHE A 36 -1.79 5.97 -9.35
C PHE A 36 -2.40 5.19 -10.53
N ARG A 37 -1.59 4.90 -11.54
CA ARG A 37 -2.00 4.21 -12.78
C ARG A 37 -1.04 3.04 -13.02
N PRO A 38 -1.46 1.80 -12.74
CA PRO A 38 -0.59 0.63 -12.89
C PRO A 38 -0.14 0.44 -14.33
N LYS A 39 1.18 0.47 -14.56
CA LYS A 39 1.77 0.24 -15.89
C LYS A 39 2.32 -1.18 -15.96
N ARG A 40 1.97 -1.95 -17.00
CA ARG A 40 2.41 -3.35 -17.16
C ARG A 40 3.93 -3.52 -17.08
N GLY A 41 4.70 -2.58 -17.62
CA GLY A 41 6.17 -2.59 -17.56
C GLY A 41 6.76 -2.39 -16.17
N LEU A 42 5.95 -1.98 -15.19
CA LEU A 42 6.37 -1.77 -13.80
C LEU A 42 5.95 -2.91 -12.87
N ARG A 43 5.33 -4.00 -13.37
CA ARG A 43 4.99 -5.16 -12.54
C ARG A 43 6.25 -5.72 -11.86
N ALA A 44 6.13 -6.06 -10.58
CA ALA A 44 7.26 -6.57 -9.79
C ALA A 44 6.91 -7.85 -9.06
N GLU A 45 6.06 -7.80 -8.04
CA GLU A 45 5.68 -8.95 -7.22
C GLU A 45 4.21 -9.32 -7.41
N THR A 46 3.89 -10.59 -7.23
CA THR A 46 2.51 -11.07 -7.07
C THR A 46 2.28 -11.37 -5.60
N GLY A 47 1.07 -11.07 -5.11
CA GLY A 47 0.69 -11.31 -3.73
C GLY A 47 -0.75 -11.77 -3.62
N THR A 48 -1.23 -11.88 -2.39
CA THR A 48 -2.63 -12.16 -2.09
C THR A 48 -3.12 -11.26 -0.97
N LEU A 49 -4.34 -10.74 -1.07
CA LEU A 49 -4.98 -9.96 0.00
C LEU A 49 -6.45 -10.34 0.09
N ASP A 50 -6.91 -10.65 1.30
CA ASP A 50 -8.24 -11.23 1.55
C ASP A 50 -8.53 -12.48 0.67
N GLY A 51 -7.49 -13.27 0.37
CA GLY A 51 -7.57 -14.46 -0.49
C GLY A 51 -7.62 -14.17 -1.99
N ASN A 52 -7.68 -12.90 -2.40
CA ASN A 52 -7.68 -12.49 -3.80
C ASN A 52 -6.26 -12.23 -4.30
N PRO A 53 -5.90 -12.66 -5.53
CA PRO A 53 -4.61 -12.36 -6.09
C PRO A 53 -4.47 -10.86 -6.35
N LEU A 54 -3.27 -10.32 -6.11
CA LEU A 54 -2.95 -8.93 -6.40
C LEU A 54 -1.58 -8.82 -7.09
N GLN A 55 -1.40 -7.71 -7.80
CA GLN A 55 -0.16 -7.38 -8.49
C GLN A 55 0.44 -6.12 -7.86
N TRP A 56 1.69 -6.23 -7.42
CA TRP A 56 2.51 -5.09 -7.03
C TRP A 56 3.25 -4.50 -8.23
N TYR A 57 3.40 -3.19 -8.21
CA TYR A 57 4.09 -2.41 -9.22
C TYR A 57 5.20 -1.60 -8.58
N ARG A 58 6.32 -1.43 -9.29
CA ARG A 58 7.40 -0.53 -8.88
C ARG A 58 6.93 0.91 -8.97
N GLY A 59 7.07 1.64 -7.87
CA GLY A 59 7.05 3.10 -7.87
C GLY A 59 8.47 3.64 -7.91
N GLU A 60 8.60 4.95 -8.14
CA GLU A 60 9.87 5.65 -8.05
C GLU A 60 9.64 7.07 -7.52
N VAL A 61 10.60 7.58 -6.76
CA VAL A 61 10.66 8.98 -6.36
C VAL A 61 12.01 9.50 -6.86
N ALA A 62 11.96 10.49 -7.76
CA ALA A 62 13.17 10.99 -8.44
C ALA A 62 14.28 11.44 -7.47
N THR A 63 13.90 11.94 -6.29
CA THR A 63 14.83 12.39 -5.25
C THR A 63 15.37 11.26 -4.37
N GLU A 64 14.83 10.04 -4.48
CA GLU A 64 15.16 8.91 -3.60
C GLU A 64 15.31 7.59 -4.38
N PRO A 65 16.26 7.50 -5.32
CA PRO A 65 16.38 6.37 -6.24
C PRO A 65 16.74 5.04 -5.58
N ASN A 66 17.29 5.07 -4.36
CA ASN A 66 17.69 3.88 -3.62
C ASN A 66 16.54 3.28 -2.80
N VAL A 67 15.43 4.00 -2.65
CA VAL A 67 14.27 3.51 -1.90
C VAL A 67 13.47 2.55 -2.77
N GLN A 68 13.16 1.38 -2.24
CA GLN A 68 12.24 0.44 -2.86
C GLN A 68 10.81 0.92 -2.64
N ILE A 69 10.06 1.13 -3.71
CA ILE A 69 8.65 1.52 -3.64
C ILE A 69 7.81 0.45 -4.31
N ARG A 70 6.71 0.05 -3.65
CA ARG A 70 5.68 -0.80 -4.24
C ARG A 70 4.30 -0.22 -4.03
N GLU A 71 3.49 -0.33 -5.07
CA GLU A 71 2.14 0.20 -5.12
C GLU A 71 1.20 -0.86 -5.72
N THR A 72 -0.05 -0.89 -5.25
CA THR A 72 -1.11 -1.74 -5.83
C THR A 72 -2.49 -1.09 -5.68
N LEU A 73 -3.39 -1.36 -6.62
CA LEU A 73 -4.79 -0.92 -6.59
C LEU A 73 -5.71 -2.11 -6.48
N ILE A 74 -6.73 -1.96 -5.65
CA ILE A 74 -7.79 -2.93 -5.45
C ILE A 74 -9.12 -2.18 -5.59
N GLU A 75 -9.97 -2.63 -6.49
CA GLU A 75 -11.33 -2.11 -6.65
C GLU A 75 -12.24 -2.72 -5.58
N LEU A 76 -13.11 -1.89 -5.01
CA LEU A 76 -14.17 -2.28 -4.07
C LEU A 76 -15.52 -2.28 -4.78
N GLU A 77 -16.50 -2.99 -4.20
CA GLU A 77 -17.85 -3.14 -4.79
C GLU A 77 -18.66 -1.83 -4.89
N ASP A 78 -18.26 -0.77 -4.18
CA ASP A 78 -18.98 0.51 -4.10
C ASP A 78 -18.31 1.67 -4.87
N ASP A 79 -17.66 1.33 -5.99
CA ASP A 79 -16.89 2.25 -6.84
C ASP A 79 -15.76 2.98 -6.11
N ARG A 80 -15.31 2.45 -4.97
CA ARG A 80 -14.09 2.92 -4.31
C ARG A 80 -12.90 2.09 -4.74
N VAL A 81 -11.74 2.72 -4.67
CA VAL A 81 -10.44 2.08 -4.87
C VAL A 81 -9.64 2.18 -3.60
N VAL A 82 -8.99 1.07 -3.26
CA VAL A 82 -7.94 1.01 -2.26
C VAL A 82 -6.61 1.10 -2.99
N HIS A 83 -5.84 2.12 -2.67
CA HIS A 83 -4.45 2.23 -3.10
C HIS A 83 -3.55 1.95 -1.91
N ILE A 84 -2.77 0.88 -1.99
CA ILE A 84 -1.77 0.54 -0.99
C ILE A 84 -0.41 0.91 -1.56
N PHE A 85 0.36 1.68 -0.80
CA PHE A 85 1.72 2.05 -1.16
C PHE A 85 2.65 1.82 0.02
N LEU A 86 3.85 1.36 -0.28
CA LEU A 86 4.88 1.15 0.71
C LEU A 86 6.23 1.55 0.16
N ARG A 87 7.08 1.96 1.08
CA ARG A 87 8.47 2.33 0.83
C ARG A 87 9.34 1.40 1.66
N ALA A 88 10.56 1.09 1.24
CA ALA A 88 11.50 0.33 2.04
C ALA A 88 12.93 0.77 1.69
N PRO A 89 13.84 0.87 2.69
CA PRO A 89 15.22 1.27 2.44
C PRO A 89 16.02 0.20 1.69
N ASP A 90 15.59 -1.06 1.74
CA ASP A 90 16.28 -2.20 1.15
C ASP A 90 15.29 -3.33 0.81
N ALA A 91 15.79 -4.38 0.16
CA ALA A 91 14.99 -5.51 -0.29
C ALA A 91 14.45 -6.37 0.86
N ASP A 92 15.18 -6.52 1.97
CA ASP A 92 14.75 -7.34 3.10
C ASP A 92 13.58 -6.68 3.84
N THR A 93 13.69 -5.38 4.07
CA THR A 93 12.61 -4.55 4.63
C THR A 93 11.40 -4.53 3.71
N LEU A 94 11.61 -4.51 2.39
CA LEU A 94 10.54 -4.60 1.40
C LEU A 94 9.72 -5.88 1.57
N VAL A 95 10.39 -7.04 1.64
CA VAL A 95 9.72 -8.34 1.82
C VAL A 95 8.89 -8.36 3.10
N GLY A 96 9.42 -7.81 4.20
CA GLY A 96 8.68 -7.69 5.46
C GLY A 96 7.41 -6.82 5.33
N ARG A 97 7.54 -5.65 4.69
CA ARG A 97 6.42 -4.71 4.51
C ARG A 97 5.34 -5.25 3.56
N LEU A 98 5.72 -5.96 2.51
CA LEU A 98 4.79 -6.67 1.61
C LEU A 98 3.95 -7.68 2.38
N LYS A 99 4.58 -8.54 3.18
CA LYS A 99 3.88 -9.52 4.03
C LYS A 99 2.90 -8.86 5.01
N LEU A 100 3.30 -7.74 5.61
CA LEU A 100 2.41 -6.99 6.50
C LEU A 100 1.22 -6.39 5.75
N ALA A 101 1.45 -5.79 4.59
CA ALA A 101 0.38 -5.23 3.75
C ALA A 101 -0.61 -6.31 3.29
N GLU A 102 -0.11 -7.48 2.89
CA GLU A 102 -0.93 -8.62 2.44
C GLU A 102 -1.70 -9.33 3.58
N SER A 103 -1.33 -9.06 4.84
CA SER A 103 -2.00 -9.63 6.02
C SER A 103 -3.22 -8.84 6.51
N ILE A 104 -3.48 -7.65 5.94
CA ILE A 104 -4.63 -6.83 6.36
C ILE A 104 -5.94 -7.40 5.81
N ARG A 105 -7.04 -7.01 6.46
CA ARG A 105 -8.39 -7.21 5.94
C ARG A 105 -8.96 -5.86 5.56
N LEU A 106 -9.39 -5.66 4.32
CA LEU A 106 -9.89 -4.37 3.85
C LEU A 106 -11.15 -3.92 4.61
N GLY A 107 -12.03 -4.86 4.95
CA GLY A 107 -13.22 -4.59 5.76
C GLY A 107 -12.93 -4.24 7.23
N GLY A 108 -11.68 -4.37 7.68
CA GLY A 108 -11.23 -4.05 9.04
C GLY A 108 -10.37 -2.78 9.14
N LEU A 109 -10.27 -1.99 8.06
CA LEU A 109 -9.64 -0.68 8.10
C LEU A 109 -10.50 0.30 8.96
N PRO A 110 -9.86 1.22 9.70
CA PRO A 110 -10.52 2.11 10.65
C PRO A 110 -11.47 3.16 10.03
#